data_AF-A0A956IFD0-F1
#
_entry.id   AF-A0A956IFD0-F1
#
_cell.length_a   1.000
_cell.length_b   1.000
_cell.length_c   1.000
_cell.angle_alpha   90.00
_cell.angle_beta   90.00
_cell.angle_gamma   90.00
#
_symmetry.space_group_name_H-M   'P 1'
#
loop_
_entity.id
_entity.type
_entity.pdbx_description
1 polymer ?
#
loop_
_entity_poly.entity_id
_entity_poly.type
_entity_poly.pdbx_seq_one_letter_code
_entity_poly.pdbx_strand_id
1 'polypeptide(L)' 'MVAWSERAGAEPRSLVPEIAVLEDPEGRLTVDEVASPPLEARFRASASDRPNLGYTRSAYWLRVRYQLPDERRWLPRR' A
#
# COMPACT_ATOMS: atom_id res chain seq x y z
N MET A 1 31.66 5.74 12.79
CA MET A 1 30.66 4.78 13.33
C MET A 1 29.38 5.55 13.56
N VAL A 2 28.41 5.43 12.66
CA VAL A 2 27.11 6.10 12.82
C VAL A 2 26.21 5.11 13.53
N ALA A 3 25.88 5.39 14.80
CA ALA A 3 24.92 4.63 15.55
C ALA A 3 23.53 4.95 14.99
N TRP A 4 22.91 3.97 14.32
CA TRP A 4 21.49 4.06 13.97
C TRP A 4 20.70 4.10 15.27
N SER A 5 20.10 5.25 15.57
CA SER A 5 19.13 5.41 16.65
C SER A 5 17.88 4.60 16.29
N GLU A 6 17.56 3.61 17.10
CA GLU A 6 16.25 2.94 17.16
C GLU A 6 15.16 3.99 17.37
N ARG A 7 14.57 4.50 16.29
CA ARG A 7 13.35 5.29 16.38
C ARG A 7 12.16 4.34 16.51
N ALA A 8 11.65 4.26 17.74
CA ALA A 8 10.26 3.97 18.14
C ALA A 8 9.60 2.67 17.63
N GLY A 9 9.56 1.65 18.50
CA GLY A 9 8.36 1.21 19.21
C GLY A 9 7.06 0.86 18.46
N ALA A 10 7.04 0.70 17.15
CA ALA A 10 5.89 0.17 16.43
C ALA A 10 6.12 -1.31 16.11
N GLU A 11 5.29 -2.19 16.68
CA GLU A 11 5.24 -3.59 16.27
C GLU A 11 5.06 -3.67 14.74
N PRO A 12 5.84 -4.49 14.02
CA PRO A 12 5.70 -4.67 12.58
C PRO A 12 4.27 -5.09 12.24
N ARG A 13 3.47 -4.15 11.73
CA ARG A 13 2.08 -4.41 11.35
C ARG A 13 2.04 -4.86 9.90
N SER A 14 1.45 -6.02 9.67
CA SER A 14 1.19 -6.50 8.31
C SER A 14 0.25 -5.51 7.59
N LEU A 15 0.67 -5.02 6.43
CA LEU A 15 -0.14 -4.17 5.55
C LEU A 15 -1.06 -4.97 4.64
N VAL A 16 -0.89 -6.30 4.61
CA VAL A 16 -1.65 -7.21 3.78
C VAL A 16 -3.17 -7.00 3.85
N PRO A 17 -3.80 -6.82 5.03
CA PRO A 17 -5.25 -6.61 5.12
C PRO A 17 -5.74 -5.34 4.42
N GLU A 18 -4.84 -4.37 4.20
CA GLU A 18 -5.14 -3.06 3.62
C GLU A 18 -4.84 -3.01 2.11
N ILE A 19 -4.43 -4.14 1.51
CA ILE A 19 -4.09 -4.23 0.09
C ILE A 19 -5.37 -4.38 -0.75
N ALA A 20 -5.47 -3.53 -1.76
CA ALA A 20 -6.35 -3.74 -2.90
C ALA A 20 -5.53 -3.93 -4.17
N VAL A 21 -6.05 -4.72 -5.11
CA VAL A 21 -5.36 -5.13 -6.33
C VAL A 21 -6.16 -4.70 -7.55
N LEU A 22 -5.44 -4.25 -8.58
CA LEU A 22 -5.93 -4.05 -9.93
C LEU A 22 -5.03 -4.82 -10.90
N GLU A 23 -5.65 -5.68 -11.72
CA GLU A 23 -4.95 -6.36 -12.81
C GLU A 23 -4.93 -5.47 -14.07
N ASP A 24 -3.77 -5.37 -14.69
CA ASP A 24 -3.54 -4.80 -16.01
C ASP A 24 -2.99 -5.90 -16.93
N PRO A 25 -3.88 -6.60 -17.66
CA PRO A 25 -3.48 -7.72 -18.52
C PRO A 25 -2.52 -7.32 -19.64
N GLU A 26 -2.57 -6.05 -20.05
CA GLU A 26 -1.79 -5.55 -21.19
C GLU A 26 -0.49 -4.86 -20.76
N GLY A 27 -0.36 -4.55 -19.47
CA GLY A 27 0.85 -3.98 -18.88
C GLY A 27 1.19 -2.57 -19.39
N ARG A 28 0.17 -1.80 -19.77
CA ARG A 28 0.34 -0.48 -20.40
C ARG A 28 -0.04 0.69 -19.51
N LEU A 29 -0.71 0.44 -18.39
CA LEU A 29 -1.11 1.51 -17.50
C LEU A 29 0.12 2.16 -16.86
N THR A 30 0.04 3.47 -16.69
CA THR A 30 1.02 4.26 -15.94
C THR A 30 0.53 4.51 -14.51
N VAL A 31 1.44 4.95 -13.63
CA VAL A 31 1.07 5.27 -12.23
C VAL A 31 0.05 6.39 -12.14
N ASP A 32 0.15 7.41 -13.01
CA ASP A 32 -0.79 8.54 -13.03
C ASP A 32 -2.19 8.10 -13.48
N GLU A 33 -2.27 7.21 -14.47
CA GLU A 33 -3.54 6.62 -14.90
C GLU A 33 -4.15 5.76 -13.81
N VAL A 34 -3.36 4.88 -13.18
CA VAL A 34 -3.84 3.98 -12.11
C VAL A 34 -4.30 4.77 -10.87
N ALA A 35 -3.71 5.93 -10.61
CA ALA A 35 -4.12 6.85 -9.56
C ALA A 35 -5.35 7.71 -9.94
N SER A 36 -5.82 7.67 -11.18
CA SER A 36 -7.00 8.44 -11.60
C SER A 36 -8.29 7.90 -10.96
N PRO A 37 -9.29 8.75 -10.65
CA PRO A 37 -10.53 8.30 -10.00
C PRO A 37 -11.24 7.12 -10.70
N PRO A 38 -11.31 7.05 -12.05
CA PRO A 38 -11.94 5.93 -12.73
C PRO A 38 -11.24 4.58 -12.51
N LEU A 39 -9.91 4.55 -12.44
CA LEU A 39 -9.13 3.33 -12.21
C LEU A 39 -8.98 3.03 -10.72
N GLU A 40 -8.91 4.04 -9.87
CA GLU A 40 -8.94 3.90 -8.42
C GLU A 40 -10.16 3.10 -7.95
N ALA A 41 -11.33 3.36 -8.55
CA ALA A 41 -12.57 2.66 -8.24
C ALA A 41 -12.58 1.16 -8.62
N ARG A 42 -11.62 0.72 -9.46
CA ARG A 42 -11.54 -0.68 -9.93
C ARG A 42 -10.69 -1.58 -9.03
N PHE A 43 -9.94 -1.01 -8.10
CA PHE A 43 -9.16 -1.78 -7.13
C PHE A 43 -10.09 -2.62 -6.23
N ARG A 44 -9.81 -3.92 -6.14
CA ARG A 44 -10.56 -4.86 -5.29
C ARG A 44 -9.74 -5.27 -4.10
N ALA A 45 -10.32 -5.30 -2.90
CA ALA A 45 -9.65 -5.80 -1.71
C ALA A 45 -9.11 -7.23 -1.96
N SER A 46 -7.89 -7.52 -1.49
CA SER A 46 -7.34 -8.87 -1.62
C SER A 46 -8.19 -9.85 -0.82
N ALA A 47 -8.68 -10.91 -1.46
CA ALA A 47 -9.55 -11.91 -0.82
C ALA A 47 -8.83 -12.79 0.22
N SER A 48 -7.50 -12.71 0.30
CA SER A 48 -6.66 -13.49 1.20
C SER A 48 -5.53 -12.64 1.76
N ASP A 49 -5.07 -13.04 2.94
CA ASP A 49 -3.84 -12.58 3.59
C ASP A 49 -2.55 -12.95 2.81
N ARG A 50 -2.66 -13.74 1.75
CA ARG A 50 -1.57 -14.10 0.84
C ARG A 50 -2.13 -14.19 -0.58
N PRO A 51 -2.40 -13.05 -1.24
CA PRO A 51 -2.95 -13.07 -2.58
C PRO A 51 -2.02 -13.82 -3.53
N ASN A 52 -2.50 -14.94 -4.08
CA ASN A 52 -1.82 -15.67 -5.13
C ASN A 52 -2.29 -15.17 -6.49
N LEU A 53 -1.39 -14.56 -7.26
CA LEU A 53 -1.67 -13.99 -8.58
C LEU A 53 -1.47 -15.00 -9.71
N GLY A 54 -1.02 -16.22 -9.39
CA GLY A 54 -0.69 -17.25 -10.36
C GLY A 54 0.52 -16.90 -11.23
N TYR A 55 0.70 -17.66 -12.31
CA TYR A 55 1.69 -17.37 -13.35
C TYR A 55 1.01 -16.70 -14.53
N THR A 56 1.27 -15.41 -14.73
CA THR A 56 0.71 -14.60 -15.83
C THR A 56 1.71 -13.55 -16.31
N ARG A 57 1.45 -12.97 -17.48
CA ARG A 57 2.17 -11.80 -18.02
C ARG A 57 1.52 -10.48 -17.63
N SER A 58 0.36 -10.51 -16.97
CA SER A 58 -0.32 -9.31 -16.48
C SER A 58 0.57 -8.51 -15.53
N ALA A 59 0.50 -7.19 -15.62
CA ALA A 59 0.98 -6.32 -14.55
C ALA A 59 -0.09 -6.26 -13.45
N TYR A 60 0.35 -6.20 -12.19
CA TYR A 60 -0.54 -6.03 -11.06
C TYR A 60 -0.18 -4.77 -10.28
N TRP A 61 -1.19 -3.93 -10.07
CA TRP A 61 -1.10 -2.73 -9.26
C TRP A 61 -1.61 -3.02 -7.86
N LEU A 62 -0.82 -2.65 -6.86
CA LEU A 62 -1.19 -2.77 -5.46
C LEU A 62 -1.46 -1.38 -4.88
N ARG A 63 -2.62 -1.22 -4.24
CA ARG A 63 -2.96 -0.02 -3.49
C ARG A 63 -3.00 -0.36 -2.01
N VAL A 64 -2.28 0.42 -1.21
CA VAL A 64 -2.30 0.32 0.25
C VAL A 64 -2.91 1.61 0.78
N ARG A 65 -3.93 1.49 1.62
CA ARG A 65 -4.44 2.63 2.40
C ARG A 65 -3.90 2.49 3.81
N TYR A 66 -3.11 3.46 4.24
CA TYR A 66 -2.53 3.48 5.58
C TYR A 66 -2.92 4.77 6.29
N GLN A 67 -3.42 4.64 7.51
CA GLN A 67 -3.58 5.78 8.40
C GLN A 67 -2.27 5.97 9.15
N LEU A 68 -1.63 7.11 8.92
CA LEU A 68 -0.49 7.50 9.74
C LEU A 68 -0.93 7.56 11.20
N PRO A 69 -0.12 7.04 12.14
CA PRO A 69 -0.37 7.25 13.56
C PRO A 69 -0.50 8.75 13.83
N ASP A 70 -1.33 9.15 14.79
CA ASP A 70 -1.44 10.57 15.15
C ASP A 70 -0.16 11.01 15.89
N GLU A 71 0.83 11.45 15.13
CA GLU A 71 2.13 11.94 15.61
C GLU A 71 1.99 13.27 16.38
N ARG A 72 0.81 13.92 16.31
CA ARG A 72 0.56 15.23 16.93
C ARG A 72 0.62 15.23 18.45
N ARG A 73 0.77 14.08 19.09
CA ARG A 73 1.04 14.01 20.54
C ARG A 73 2.41 14.59 20.93
N TRP A 74 3.37 14.70 20.00
CA TRP A 74 4.73 15.20 20.29
C TRP A 74 4.96 16.68 19.91
N LEU A 75 3.99 17.35 19.28
CA LEU A 75 4.08 18.79 19.05
C LEU A 75 3.69 19.50 20.37
N PRO A 76 4.58 20.33 20.96
CA PRO A 76 4.21 21.10 22.13
C PRO A 76 3.02 21.99 21.78
N ARG A 77 1.94 21.89 22.58
CA ARG A 77 0.81 22.81 22.47
C ARG A 77 1.33 24.21 22.78
N ARG A 78 1.22 25.12 21.81
CA ARG A 78 1.39 26.56 22.04
C ARG A 78 0.16 27.12 22.75
#